data_AF-A0A1I4UNN8-F1
#
_entry.id   AF-A0A1I4UNN8-F1
#
_cell.length_a   1.000
_cell.length_b   1.000
_cell.length_c   1.000
_cell.angle_alpha   90.00
_cell.angle_beta   90.00
_cell.angle_gamma   90.00
#
_symmetry.space_group_name_H-M   'P 1'
#
loop_
_entity.id
_entity.type
_entity.pdbx_description
1 polymer ?
#
loop_
_entity_poly.entity_id
_entity_poly.type
_entity_poly.pdbx_seq_one_letter_code
_entity_poly.pdbx_strand_id
1 'polypeptide(L)'
;MTTLKSGKVGDISDLAAFVPGSGKESNRWELILKKLVIGDAVLNQAYVNQLQDAVAGQLQLTYNEQTNQLIAEKYNDDATLSKGAQQLFDATLDPSITVNVNVTDGVITSDNKIFVGGAFGGNKVLSDKIDGKNKVDAFQDVNPNILGAADHEANTVGQYALHEVTEAYEGAKISQRSGVSAPGTGSIYNKAHQRASKQPFNIAEFI
;
A
#
# COMPACT_ATOMS: atom_id res chain seq x y z
N MET A 1 -3.29 44.96 -31.91
CA MET A 1 -2.98 43.60 -32.41
C MET A 1 -1.56 43.30 -31.98
N THR A 2 -1.40 42.51 -30.91
CA THR A 2 -0.09 42.20 -30.33
C THR A 2 0.04 40.69 -30.26
N THR A 3 1.00 40.17 -31.01
CA THR A 3 1.32 38.75 -31.17
C THR A 3 1.93 38.20 -29.89
N LEU A 4 1.33 37.13 -29.33
CA LEU A 4 1.93 36.34 -28.24
C LEU A 4 3.07 35.49 -28.81
N LYS A 5 4.30 35.71 -28.34
CA LYS A 5 5.41 34.78 -28.49
C LYS A 5 5.42 33.80 -27.32
N SER A 6 5.64 32.54 -27.64
CA SER A 6 5.74 31.40 -26.73
C SER A 6 6.83 31.59 -25.67
N GLY A 7 6.42 31.58 -24.40
CA GLY A 7 7.30 31.48 -23.24
C GLY A 7 7.50 30.02 -22.85
N LYS A 8 8.75 29.60 -22.77
CA LYS A 8 9.19 28.35 -22.15
C LYS A 8 8.63 28.28 -20.72
N VAL A 9 8.04 27.15 -20.34
CA VAL A 9 7.79 26.83 -18.93
C VAL A 9 9.14 26.51 -18.30
N GLY A 10 9.67 27.49 -17.57
CA GLY A 10 10.85 27.36 -16.72
C GLY A 10 10.51 26.71 -15.38
N ASP A 11 11.58 26.24 -14.74
CA ASP A 11 11.69 25.50 -13.48
C ASP A 11 10.63 25.74 -12.40
N ILE A 12 10.20 24.63 -11.80
CA ILE A 12 9.31 24.49 -10.64
C ILE A 12 10.02 24.81 -9.30
N SER A 13 10.94 25.77 -9.27
CA SER A 13 11.70 26.10 -8.06
C SER A 13 11.03 27.07 -7.08
N ASP A 14 9.84 27.60 -7.35
CA ASP A 14 9.23 28.68 -6.55
C ASP A 14 7.82 28.40 -6.04
N LEU A 15 7.68 27.42 -5.13
CA LEU A 15 6.47 27.27 -4.31
C LEU A 15 6.83 26.98 -2.84
N ALA A 16 7.58 27.91 -2.23
CA ALA A 16 7.66 28.05 -0.78
C ALA A 16 6.83 29.26 -0.37
N ALA A 17 5.56 29.04 -0.04
CA ALA A 17 4.73 30.08 0.57
C ALA A 17 5.15 30.28 2.04
N PHE A 18 5.59 31.49 2.33
CA PHE A 18 6.00 32.02 3.62
C PHE A 18 4.79 32.25 4.56
N VAL A 19 4.87 31.75 5.80
CA VAL A 19 4.02 32.17 6.92
C VAL A 19 4.93 32.45 8.12
N PRO A 20 4.96 33.67 8.70
CA PRO A 20 5.76 33.94 9.88
C PRO A 20 4.93 33.65 11.14
N GLY A 21 5.34 32.62 11.90
CA GLY A 21 4.78 32.29 13.21
C GLY A 21 5.90 32.00 14.20
N SER A 22 6.02 32.86 15.21
CA SER A 22 7.05 32.85 16.25
C SER A 22 6.94 31.65 17.20
N GLY A 23 8.03 30.91 17.37
CA GLY A 23 8.26 30.12 18.59
C GLY A 23 8.69 28.67 18.36
N LYS A 24 9.96 28.40 18.70
CA LYS A 24 10.65 27.11 18.80
C LYS A 24 10.94 26.40 17.48
N GLU A 25 12.19 26.53 17.07
CA GLU A 25 12.82 25.69 16.05
C GLU A 25 12.69 24.21 16.45
N SER A 26 11.87 23.47 15.71
CA SER A 26 11.96 22.02 15.62
C SER A 26 12.42 21.68 14.22
N ASN A 27 13.73 21.43 14.11
CA ASN A 27 14.41 20.59 13.13
C ASN A 27 13.59 20.24 11.88
N ARG A 28 13.91 20.96 10.80
CA ARG A 28 13.59 20.59 9.41
C ARG A 28 14.13 19.19 9.13
N TRP A 29 13.30 18.17 9.33
CA TRP A 29 13.53 16.85 8.78
C TRP A 29 13.06 16.85 7.34
N GLU A 30 14.01 16.59 6.46
CA GLU A 30 13.79 16.23 5.07
C GLU A 30 12.65 15.22 4.96
N LEU A 31 11.87 15.41 3.91
CA LEU A 31 10.74 14.59 3.52
C LEU A 31 11.19 13.14 3.28
N ILE A 32 11.30 12.34 4.34
CA ILE A 32 11.38 10.88 4.23
C ILE A 32 10.00 10.46 3.75
N LEU A 33 9.86 10.35 2.42
CA LEU A 33 8.69 9.79 1.78
C LEU A 33 8.59 8.32 2.19
N LYS A 34 7.81 8.12 3.26
CA LYS A 34 7.17 6.89 3.71
C LYS A 34 6.31 6.34 2.56
N LYS A 35 6.77 5.29 1.89
CA LYS A 35 6.28 4.92 0.55
C LYS A 35 5.57 3.57 0.52
N LEU A 36 4.26 3.57 0.80
CA LEU A 36 3.35 2.67 0.11
C LEU A 36 3.00 3.35 -1.22
N VAL A 37 3.68 3.02 -2.31
CA VAL A 37 3.38 3.57 -3.65
C VAL A 37 2.38 2.65 -4.31
N ILE A 38 1.22 3.17 -4.66
CA ILE A 38 0.15 2.41 -5.29
C ILE A 38 0.17 2.77 -6.78
N GLY A 39 0.09 1.78 -7.66
CA GLY A 39 0.52 1.88 -9.06
C GLY A 39 -0.27 2.86 -9.94
N ASP A 40 -0.07 2.77 -11.26
CA ASP A 40 -0.66 3.67 -12.28
C ASP A 40 -2.21 3.60 -12.40
N ALA A 41 -2.84 2.66 -11.72
CA ALA A 41 -4.29 2.63 -11.53
C ALA A 41 -4.61 3.35 -10.22
N VAL A 42 -5.32 4.48 -10.32
CA VAL A 42 -5.95 5.21 -9.21
C VAL A 42 -6.41 4.20 -8.16
N LEU A 43 -5.93 4.28 -6.91
CA LEU A 43 -6.66 3.63 -5.83
C LEU A 43 -8.08 4.11 -5.95
N ASN A 44 -9.00 3.21 -6.32
CA ASN A 44 -10.37 3.61 -6.20
C ASN A 44 -10.62 3.77 -4.70
N GLN A 45 -11.34 4.83 -4.34
CA GLN A 45 -11.70 5.13 -2.96
C GLN A 45 -12.32 3.89 -2.26
N ALA A 46 -12.89 2.95 -3.02
CA ALA A 46 -13.44 1.71 -2.50
C ALA A 46 -12.40 0.82 -1.79
N TYR A 47 -11.20 0.60 -2.37
CA TYR A 47 -10.19 -0.22 -1.68
C TYR A 47 -9.66 0.47 -0.42
N VAL A 48 -9.46 1.79 -0.45
CA VAL A 48 -9.07 2.58 0.74
C VAL A 48 -10.15 2.50 1.82
N ASN A 49 -11.42 2.60 1.44
CA ASN A 49 -12.55 2.46 2.37
C ASN A 49 -12.57 1.07 3.02
N GLN A 50 -12.36 0.00 2.24
CA GLN A 50 -12.28 -1.35 2.78
C GLN A 50 -11.13 -1.51 3.78
N LEU A 51 -9.95 -0.97 3.47
CA LEU A 51 -8.85 -0.95 4.43
C LEU A 51 -9.22 -0.17 5.69
N GLN A 52 -9.87 0.99 5.54
CA GLN A 52 -10.29 1.83 6.67
C GLN A 52 -11.30 1.12 7.56
N ASP A 53 -12.26 0.39 6.98
CA ASP A 53 -13.24 -0.41 7.72
C ASP A 53 -12.56 -1.53 8.51
N ALA A 54 -11.57 -2.21 7.91
CA ALA A 54 -10.82 -3.30 8.54
C ALA A 54 -10.04 -2.87 9.79
N VAL A 55 -9.64 -1.60 9.85
CA VAL A 55 -8.83 -1.02 10.93
C VAL A 55 -9.58 0.06 11.71
N ALA A 56 -10.91 0.10 11.60
CA ALA A 56 -11.75 1.09 12.26
C ALA A 56 -11.47 1.14 13.78
N GLY A 57 -11.31 2.37 14.31
CA GLY A 57 -10.96 2.63 15.70
C GLY A 57 -9.50 2.31 16.09
N GLN A 58 -8.70 1.78 15.17
CA GLN A 58 -7.28 1.46 15.38
C GLN A 58 -6.38 2.44 14.62
N LEU A 59 -6.67 2.65 13.33
CA LEU A 59 -5.93 3.56 12.46
C LEU A 59 -6.87 4.53 11.73
N GLN A 60 -6.37 5.74 11.50
CA GLN A 60 -6.90 6.67 10.53
C GLN A 60 -6.06 6.58 9.26
N LEU A 61 -6.69 6.25 8.13
CA LEU A 61 -6.04 6.17 6.83
C LEU A 61 -6.32 7.43 6.02
N THR A 62 -5.31 7.92 5.31
CA THR A 62 -5.40 9.02 4.36
C THR A 62 -4.73 8.62 3.06
N TYR A 63 -5.45 8.74 1.94
CA TYR A 63 -4.88 8.52 0.61
C TYR A 63 -4.52 9.86 -0.04
N ASN A 64 -3.27 10.01 -0.43
CA ASN A 64 -2.80 11.14 -1.21
C ASN A 64 -2.81 10.77 -2.70
N GLU A 65 -3.80 11.30 -3.42
CA GLU A 65 -3.98 11.09 -4.88
C GLU A 65 -2.86 11.70 -5.72
N GLN A 66 -2.15 12.72 -5.24
CA GLN A 66 -1.05 13.34 -6.01
C GLN A 66 0.21 12.48 -6.00
N THR A 67 0.43 11.74 -4.90
CA THR A 67 1.63 10.90 -4.72
C THR A 67 1.34 9.41 -4.78
N ASN A 68 0.09 9.02 -4.96
CA ASN A 68 -0.43 7.65 -4.81
C ASN A 68 0.07 6.96 -3.53
N GLN A 69 0.01 7.67 -2.39
CA GLN A 69 0.49 7.17 -1.11
C GLN A 69 -0.63 7.01 -0.11
N LEU A 70 -0.67 5.87 0.58
CA LEU A 70 -1.48 5.68 1.77
C LEU A 70 -0.64 6.05 2.99
N ILE A 71 -1.21 6.90 3.84
CA ILE A 71 -0.67 7.28 5.14
C ILE A 71 -1.58 6.65 6.19
N ALA A 72 -0.99 6.01 7.20
CA ALA A 72 -1.70 5.51 8.37
C ALA A 72 -1.20 6.22 9.63
N GLU A 73 -2.14 6.67 10.45
CA GLU A 73 -1.89 7.20 11.78
C GLU A 73 -2.68 6.39 12.80
N LYS A 74 -2.18 6.26 14.03
CA LYS A 74 -3.00 5.67 15.09
C LYS A 74 -4.20 6.57 15.35
N TYR A 75 -5.37 5.95 15.57
CA TYR A 75 -6.60 6.70 15.83
C TYR A 75 -6.50 7.58 17.09
N ASN A 76 -5.74 7.11 18.09
CA ASN A 76 -5.25 7.87 19.24
C ASN A 76 -4.03 7.15 19.84
N ASP A 77 -3.34 7.79 20.79
CA ASP A 77 -2.12 7.25 21.41
C ASP A 77 -2.34 5.89 22.11
N ASP A 78 -3.56 5.64 22.60
CA ASP A 78 -3.95 4.43 23.33
C ASP A 78 -4.53 3.33 22.42
N ALA A 79 -4.63 3.57 21.12
CA ALA A 79 -5.23 2.64 20.18
C ALA A 79 -4.42 1.32 20.15
N THR A 80 -5.09 0.23 20.52
CA THR A 80 -4.51 -1.12 20.43
C THR A 80 -4.63 -1.63 19.02
N LEU A 81 -3.50 -1.85 18.36
CA LEU A 81 -3.47 -2.36 16.99
C LEU A 81 -3.55 -3.89 17.00
N SER A 82 -4.54 -4.42 16.28
CA SER A 82 -4.55 -5.82 15.85
C SER A 82 -3.30 -6.13 15.01
N LYS A 83 -2.97 -7.41 14.86
CA LYS A 83 -1.82 -7.84 14.04
C LYS A 83 -1.88 -7.24 12.62
N GLY A 84 -3.04 -7.29 11.96
CA GLY A 84 -3.21 -6.76 10.62
C GLY A 84 -3.09 -5.24 10.55
N ALA A 85 -3.68 -4.51 11.51
CA ALA A 85 -3.51 -3.07 11.61
C ALA A 85 -2.05 -2.68 11.85
N GLN A 86 -1.34 -3.38 12.73
CA GLN A 86 0.10 -3.15 12.95
C GLN A 86 0.90 -3.41 11.68
N GLN A 87 0.61 -4.48 10.94
CA GLN A 87 1.28 -4.78 9.66
C GLN A 87 1.04 -3.68 8.61
N LEU A 88 -0.19 -3.19 8.49
CA LEU A 88 -0.51 -2.07 7.59
C LEU A 88 0.21 -0.78 8.02
N PHE A 89 0.18 -0.47 9.31
CA PHE A 89 0.88 0.70 9.85
C PHE A 89 2.39 0.62 9.58
N ASP A 90 3.02 -0.52 9.87
CA ASP A 90 4.43 -0.77 9.59
C ASP A 90 4.75 -0.63 8.10
N ALA A 91 3.87 -1.12 7.21
CA ALA A 91 4.02 -0.98 5.77
C ALA A 91 4.03 0.49 5.31
N THR A 92 3.23 1.35 5.96
CA THR A 92 3.28 2.79 5.68
C THR A 92 4.49 3.50 6.29
N LEU A 93 5.20 2.88 7.25
CA LEU A 93 6.34 3.49 7.92
C LEU A 93 7.70 3.01 7.42
N ASP A 94 7.77 1.88 6.72
CA ASP A 94 9.04 1.29 6.29
C ASP A 94 9.56 1.92 4.98
N PRO A 95 10.62 2.76 5.01
CA PRO A 95 11.12 3.40 3.81
C PRO A 95 11.87 2.43 2.88
N SER A 96 12.20 1.23 3.37
CA SER A 96 12.95 0.22 2.62
C SER A 96 12.07 -0.76 1.84
N ILE A 97 10.75 -0.68 2.00
CA ILE A 97 9.79 -1.54 1.31
C ILE A 97 8.75 -0.65 0.61
N THR A 98 8.56 -0.88 -0.69
CA THR A 98 7.42 -0.35 -1.45
C THR A 98 6.45 -1.49 -1.71
N VAL A 99 5.20 -1.39 -1.24
CA VAL A 99 4.13 -2.31 -1.66
C VAL A 99 3.28 -1.62 -2.71
N ASN A 100 3.29 -2.19 -3.92
CA ASN A 100 2.58 -1.69 -5.08
C ASN A 100 1.28 -2.45 -5.23
N VAL A 101 0.18 -1.82 -4.85
CA VAL A 101 -1.16 -2.36 -5.08
C VAL A 101 -1.63 -1.93 -6.47
N ASN A 102 -2.21 -2.84 -7.23
CA ASN A 102 -2.83 -2.57 -8.51
C ASN A 102 -4.32 -2.91 -8.37
N VAL A 103 -5.16 -1.88 -8.45
CA VAL A 103 -6.61 -2.03 -8.32
C VAL A 103 -7.21 -2.24 -9.70
N THR A 104 -7.98 -3.30 -9.86
CA THR A 104 -8.65 -3.65 -11.12
C THR A 104 -10.15 -3.92 -10.88
N ASP A 105 -10.96 -3.65 -11.90
CA ASP A 105 -12.36 -4.05 -11.97
C ASP A 105 -12.55 -5.38 -12.72
N GLY A 106 -11.48 -5.89 -13.35
CA GLY A 106 -11.46 -7.15 -14.07
C GLY A 106 -11.46 -8.37 -13.14
N VAL A 107 -12.00 -9.48 -13.65
CA VAL A 107 -11.90 -10.82 -13.06
C VAL A 107 -10.74 -11.63 -13.65
N ILE A 108 -9.93 -11.00 -14.52
CA ILE A 108 -8.86 -11.62 -15.29
C ILE A 108 -7.58 -10.81 -15.08
N THR A 109 -6.51 -11.43 -14.58
CA THR A 109 -5.17 -10.83 -14.42
C THR A 109 -4.51 -10.57 -15.78
N SER A 110 -3.41 -9.81 -15.80
CA SER A 110 -2.64 -9.53 -17.02
C SER A 110 -2.08 -10.77 -17.74
N ASP A 111 -2.06 -11.93 -17.07
CA ASP A 111 -1.70 -13.25 -17.62
C ASP A 111 -2.90 -14.16 -17.92
N ASN A 112 -4.10 -13.58 -18.06
CA ASN A 112 -5.35 -14.22 -18.46
C ASN A 112 -5.85 -15.33 -17.50
N LYS A 113 -5.54 -15.21 -16.20
CA LYS A 113 -6.06 -16.10 -15.16
C LYS A 113 -7.24 -15.45 -14.44
N ILE A 114 -8.23 -16.26 -14.08
CA ILE A 114 -9.28 -15.84 -13.17
C ILE A 114 -8.63 -15.61 -11.80
N PHE A 115 -8.69 -14.40 -11.28
CA PHE A 115 -8.23 -14.12 -9.92
C PHE A 115 -9.41 -13.80 -9.02
N VAL A 116 -9.38 -14.40 -7.84
CA VAL A 116 -10.48 -14.31 -6.90
C VAL A 116 -10.20 -13.13 -5.96
N GLY A 117 -10.41 -11.93 -6.47
CA GLY A 117 -10.37 -10.69 -5.69
C GLY A 117 -8.98 -10.21 -5.22
N GLY A 118 -7.99 -11.10 -5.10
CA GLY A 118 -6.61 -10.78 -4.76
C GLY A 118 -5.57 -11.71 -5.40
N ALA A 119 -4.40 -11.18 -5.76
CA ALA A 119 -3.29 -11.98 -6.27
C ALA A 119 -1.92 -11.41 -5.86
N PHE A 120 -1.08 -12.26 -5.28
CA PHE A 120 0.31 -11.94 -4.99
C PHE A 120 1.12 -11.84 -6.28
N GLY A 121 1.56 -10.63 -6.63
CA GLY A 121 2.37 -10.35 -7.83
C GLY A 121 3.86 -10.69 -7.67
N GLY A 122 4.28 -11.09 -6.47
CA GLY A 122 5.68 -11.34 -6.14
C GLY A 122 6.38 -10.11 -5.58
N ASN A 123 7.72 -10.16 -5.58
CA ASN A 123 8.55 -9.04 -5.15
C ASN A 123 9.93 -9.07 -5.80
N LYS A 124 10.58 -7.91 -5.79
CA LYS A 124 11.89 -7.67 -6.36
C LYS A 124 12.77 -6.99 -5.33
N VAL A 125 13.85 -7.68 -4.95
CA VAL A 125 14.96 -7.08 -4.20
C VAL A 125 15.73 -6.17 -5.15
N LEU A 126 15.93 -4.93 -4.73
CA LEU A 126 16.68 -3.92 -5.47
C LEU A 126 18.15 -3.93 -5.03
N SER A 127 19.03 -3.36 -5.86
CA SER A 127 20.46 -3.22 -5.54
C SER A 127 20.73 -2.28 -4.36
N ASP A 128 19.84 -1.33 -4.13
CA ASP A 128 20.01 -0.28 -3.15
C ASP A 128 19.66 -0.76 -1.74
N LYS A 129 20.25 -0.10 -0.74
CA LYS A 129 19.95 -0.33 0.67
C LYS A 129 19.49 0.95 1.33
N ILE A 130 18.58 0.81 2.28
CA ILE A 130 18.13 1.88 3.18
C ILE A 130 18.37 1.39 4.60
N ASP A 131 19.14 2.15 5.38
CA ASP A 131 19.53 1.79 6.75
C ASP A 131 20.11 0.37 6.88
N GLY A 132 20.92 -0.03 5.89
CA GLY A 132 21.54 -1.36 5.84
C GLY A 132 20.60 -2.50 5.41
N LYS A 133 19.31 -2.25 5.23
CA LYS A 133 18.32 -3.22 4.73
C LYS A 133 18.25 -3.19 3.20
N ASN A 134 18.04 -4.34 2.57
CA ASN A 134 17.77 -4.38 1.15
C ASN A 134 16.46 -3.66 0.84
N LYS A 135 16.47 -2.82 -0.19
CA LYS A 135 15.22 -2.22 -0.67
C LYS A 135 14.42 -3.26 -1.45
N VAL A 136 13.10 -3.30 -1.28
CA VAL A 136 12.23 -4.28 -1.93
C VAL A 136 10.97 -3.62 -2.47
N ASP A 137 10.64 -3.93 -3.72
CA ASP A 137 9.33 -3.63 -4.29
C ASP A 137 8.49 -4.91 -4.29
N ALA A 138 7.32 -4.89 -3.67
CA ALA A 138 6.33 -5.98 -3.74
C ALA A 138 5.12 -5.53 -4.55
N PHE A 139 4.38 -6.50 -5.11
CA PHE A 139 3.28 -6.25 -6.03
C PHE A 139 2.06 -7.06 -5.59
N GLN A 140 0.89 -6.45 -5.60
CA GLN A 140 -0.39 -7.08 -5.27
C GLN A 140 -1.47 -6.59 -6.23
N ASP A 141 -2.21 -7.50 -6.87
CA ASP A 141 -3.41 -7.15 -7.61
C ASP A 141 -4.64 -7.34 -6.73
N VAL A 142 -5.59 -6.40 -6.78
CA VAL A 142 -6.83 -6.47 -5.99
C VAL A 142 -8.05 -6.04 -6.82
N ASN A 143 -9.19 -6.70 -6.61
CA ASN A 143 -10.49 -6.28 -7.10
C ASN A 143 -11.43 -6.00 -5.92
N PRO A 144 -11.59 -4.72 -5.51
CA PRO A 144 -12.35 -4.36 -4.33
C PRO A 144 -13.84 -4.75 -4.44
N ASN A 145 -14.41 -4.87 -5.65
CA ASN A 145 -15.80 -5.30 -5.78
C ASN A 145 -15.96 -6.77 -5.34
N ILE A 146 -15.03 -7.63 -5.74
CA ILE A 146 -15.03 -9.06 -5.35
C ILE A 146 -14.67 -9.20 -3.87
N LEU A 147 -13.63 -8.50 -3.41
CA LEU A 147 -13.23 -8.55 -2.00
C LEU A 147 -14.35 -8.06 -1.08
N GLY A 148 -15.00 -6.94 -1.43
CA GLY A 148 -16.11 -6.38 -0.67
C GLY A 148 -17.33 -7.30 -0.63
N ALA A 149 -17.66 -7.95 -1.76
CA ALA A 149 -18.73 -8.94 -1.80
C ALA A 149 -18.42 -10.16 -0.92
N ALA A 150 -17.18 -10.68 -0.99
CA ALA A 150 -16.75 -11.79 -0.15
C ALA A 150 -16.76 -11.43 1.35
N ASP A 151 -16.32 -10.22 1.70
CA ASP A 151 -16.39 -9.71 3.07
C ASP A 151 -17.82 -9.53 3.56
N HIS A 152 -18.75 -9.11 2.70
CA HIS A 152 -20.17 -8.98 3.04
C HIS A 152 -20.78 -10.35 3.39
N GLU A 153 -20.58 -11.36 2.54
CA GLU A 153 -21.08 -12.71 2.80
C GLU A 153 -20.45 -13.33 4.06
N ALA A 154 -19.16 -13.08 4.28
CA ALA A 154 -18.42 -13.59 5.44
C ALA A 154 -18.64 -12.79 6.74
N ASN A 155 -19.31 -11.63 6.68
CA ASN A 155 -19.40 -10.66 7.77
C ASN A 155 -18.02 -10.22 8.32
N THR A 156 -17.07 -9.98 7.41
CA THR A 156 -15.67 -9.64 7.73
C THR A 156 -15.19 -8.35 7.06
N VAL A 157 -16.05 -7.34 6.96
CA VAL A 157 -15.81 -6.05 6.26
C VAL A 157 -14.34 -5.61 6.27
N GLY A 158 -13.74 -5.55 5.07
CA GLY A 158 -12.39 -5.07 4.83
C GLY A 158 -11.25 -6.05 5.12
N GLN A 159 -11.53 -7.21 5.72
CA GLN A 159 -10.48 -8.15 6.12
C GLN A 159 -9.77 -8.77 4.93
N TYR A 160 -10.45 -9.01 3.81
CA TYR A 160 -9.74 -9.45 2.61
C TYR A 160 -8.83 -8.36 2.06
N ALA A 161 -9.29 -7.11 1.97
CA ALA A 161 -8.44 -6.01 1.53
C ALA A 161 -7.16 -5.89 2.40
N LEU A 162 -7.32 -6.01 3.73
CA LEU A 162 -6.22 -6.01 4.67
C LEU A 162 -5.29 -7.22 4.47
N HIS A 163 -5.84 -8.40 4.16
CA HIS A 163 -5.06 -9.60 3.85
C HIS A 163 -4.15 -9.37 2.66
N GLU A 164 -4.68 -8.88 1.54
CA GLU A 164 -3.91 -8.69 0.31
C GLU A 164 -2.70 -7.76 0.51
N VAL A 165 -2.90 -6.59 1.14
CA VAL A 165 -1.80 -5.62 1.34
C VAL A 165 -0.77 -6.13 2.36
N THR A 166 -1.21 -6.81 3.42
CA THR A 166 -0.30 -7.35 4.44
C THR A 166 0.46 -8.58 3.95
N GLU A 167 -0.11 -9.38 3.05
CA GLU A 167 0.57 -10.46 2.35
C GLU A 167 1.75 -9.92 1.52
N ALA A 168 1.50 -8.90 0.70
CA ALA A 168 2.55 -8.25 -0.07
C ALA A 168 3.70 -7.74 0.81
N TYR A 169 3.34 -7.07 1.92
CA TYR A 169 4.33 -6.56 2.88
C TYR A 169 5.14 -7.67 3.57
N GLU A 170 4.50 -8.76 3.99
CA GLU A 170 5.20 -9.91 4.58
C GLU A 170 6.13 -10.59 3.57
N GLY A 171 5.69 -10.71 2.31
CA GLY A 171 6.51 -11.19 1.20
C GLY A 171 7.75 -10.31 1.03
N ALA A 172 7.58 -9.00 1.02
CA ALA A 172 8.69 -8.05 0.94
C ALA A 172 9.66 -8.20 2.12
N LYS A 173 9.17 -8.32 3.35
CA LYS A 173 10.02 -8.51 4.54
C LYS A 173 10.82 -9.81 4.49
N ILE A 174 10.24 -10.88 3.94
CA ILE A 174 10.95 -12.16 3.75
C ILE A 174 12.10 -11.97 2.77
N SER A 175 11.82 -11.38 1.61
CA SER A 175 12.80 -11.14 0.55
C SER A 175 13.86 -10.12 0.94
N GLN A 176 13.50 -9.13 1.74
CA GLN A 176 14.44 -8.17 2.31
C GLN A 176 15.50 -8.87 3.16
N ARG A 177 15.08 -9.79 4.04
CA ARG A 177 15.99 -10.55 4.92
C ARG A 177 16.83 -11.58 4.16
N SER A 178 16.26 -12.25 3.18
CA SER A 178 16.97 -13.28 2.41
C SER A 178 17.86 -12.71 1.30
N GLY A 179 17.56 -11.49 0.82
CA GLY A 179 18.15 -10.92 -0.38
C GLY A 179 17.67 -11.59 -1.68
N VAL A 180 16.58 -12.37 -1.63
CA VAL A 180 16.07 -13.16 -2.75
C VAL A 180 14.70 -12.66 -3.18
N SER A 181 14.58 -12.24 -4.44
CA SER A 181 13.30 -11.90 -5.10
C SER A 181 12.40 -13.13 -5.25
N ALA A 182 11.08 -12.92 -5.32
CA ALA A 182 10.11 -13.99 -5.46
C ALA A 182 9.13 -13.73 -6.62
N PRO A 183 8.75 -14.77 -7.40
CA PRO A 183 7.58 -14.67 -8.25
C PRO A 183 6.29 -14.68 -7.41
N GLY A 184 5.14 -14.48 -8.04
CA GLY A 184 3.81 -14.56 -7.41
C GLY A 184 3.39 -15.92 -6.85
N THR A 185 4.29 -16.90 -6.80
CA THR A 185 4.01 -18.26 -6.31
C THR A 185 5.23 -18.81 -5.55
N GLY A 186 5.05 -19.97 -4.90
CA GLY A 186 6.15 -20.71 -4.27
C GLY A 186 6.36 -20.37 -2.79
N SER A 187 7.56 -20.64 -2.28
CA SER A 187 7.77 -20.70 -0.82
C SER A 187 7.68 -19.34 -0.11
N ILE A 188 8.05 -18.24 -0.78
CA ILE A 188 7.94 -16.89 -0.21
C ILE A 188 6.48 -16.48 -0.15
N TYR A 189 5.72 -16.69 -1.23
CA TYR A 189 4.26 -16.52 -1.25
C TYR A 189 3.59 -17.32 -0.11
N ASN A 190 3.83 -18.63 -0.01
CA ASN A 190 3.20 -19.46 1.01
C ASN A 190 3.49 -18.96 2.44
N LYS A 191 4.71 -18.48 2.71
CA LYS A 191 5.08 -17.92 4.01
C LYS A 191 4.47 -16.54 4.24
N ALA A 192 4.37 -15.72 3.20
CA ALA A 192 3.73 -14.42 3.25
C ALA A 192 2.24 -14.57 3.58
N HIS A 193 1.54 -15.44 2.85
CA HIS A 193 0.14 -15.77 3.05
C HIS A 193 -0.18 -16.20 4.49
N GLN A 194 0.64 -17.09 5.05
CA GLN A 194 0.51 -17.53 6.45
C GLN A 194 0.77 -16.43 7.47
N ARG A 195 1.56 -15.41 7.11
CA ARG A 195 1.96 -14.33 8.01
C ARG A 195 1.10 -13.10 7.89
N ALA A 196 0.37 -12.91 6.79
CA ALA A 196 -0.55 -11.81 6.58
C ALA A 196 -1.61 -11.70 7.69
N SER A 197 -2.44 -10.67 7.63
CA SER A 197 -3.67 -10.65 8.42
C SER A 197 -4.53 -11.85 8.04
N LYS A 198 -5.40 -12.28 8.95
CA LYS A 198 -6.19 -13.50 8.73
C LYS A 198 -7.10 -13.32 7.52
N GLN A 199 -6.98 -14.19 6.52
CA GLN A 199 -7.99 -14.33 5.48
C GLN A 199 -9.22 -15.01 6.11
N PRO A 200 -10.44 -14.42 6.00
CA PRO A 200 -11.65 -15.00 6.57
C PRO A 200 -11.96 -16.42 6.08
N PHE A 201 -12.01 -16.62 4.75
CA PHE A 201 -12.30 -17.90 4.09
C PHE A 201 -11.61 -17.98 2.72
N ASN A 202 -11.66 -19.14 2.06
CA ASN A 202 -11.27 -19.23 0.66
C ASN A 202 -12.41 -18.68 -0.22
N ILE A 203 -12.17 -17.58 -0.92
CA ILE A 203 -13.20 -16.91 -1.72
C ILE A 203 -13.70 -17.81 -2.87
N ALA A 204 -12.92 -18.83 -3.28
CA ALA A 204 -13.36 -19.82 -4.27
C ALA A 204 -14.57 -20.68 -3.83
N GLU A 205 -14.96 -20.64 -2.54
CA GLU A 205 -16.16 -21.31 -2.05
C GLU A 205 -17.45 -20.49 -2.29
N PHE A 206 -17.33 -19.23 -2.72
CA PHE A 206 -18.45 -18.29 -2.92
C PHE A 206 -18.72 -17.94 -4.38
N ILE A 207 -17.99 -18.55 -5.33
CA ILE A 207 -18.15 -18.39 -6.78
C ILE A 207 -18.55 -19.72 -7.41
#